data_AF-A0A151EFE3-F1
#
_entry.id   AF-A0A151EFE3-F1
#
_cell.length_a   1.000
_cell.length_b   1.000
_cell.length_c   1.000
_cell.angle_alpha   90.00
_cell.angle_beta   90.00
_cell.angle_gamma   90.00
#
_symmetry.space_group_name_H-M   'P 1'
#
loop_
_entity.id
_entity.type
_entity.pdbx_description
1 polymer ?
#
loop_
_entity_poly.entity_id
_entity_poly.type
_entity_poly.pdbx_seq_one_letter_code
_entity_poly.pdbx_strand_id
1 'polypeptide(L)'
;MARKDTVNALIRRGVSAKVSEAIANAGFKIGDLKKTPFEILTKIISEEDAQDLLDKIGAKKIHLEEIKTTPKKPVDEVVEEKPVKRPKKRRKDLIIPKKVKEFTKDEKDIIKIIEKMGKRLPRAILVELAAKSAEHKLKGTELKNIVELVVNEYHKHLVDPNESVGIVSAQSIGEPGTQMTMRTFHYAGVAEISVTLGLPRLIEIVDARRIPSTPMMTIYLKEELKDSADEARRVASSIEMTVLLDVAKVETDLGNMQIVVKPDKKKLKNKNITLDQIVSALKKERRLKAVLEKQGQNVVLKPEEASFRKLQQTFEIVRDSKIKGVDGIKKAVIRKGDEGYVIYTEGSNLAKMLELDDVDHVKTTTNSITEVFNVLGIEAARNSIIDEASHTLSEQGLTVDIRHIMLVADMMTNDGDVKAIGRHGISGRKSSVLARAAFEITSSHLLKAGISGEIDSLDGVAENIIVGQPVTVGTGAVNLIYSPGQESKKKEE
;
A
#
# COMPACT_ATOMS: atom_id res chain seq x y z
N MET A 1 20.51 19.15 25.73
CA MET A 1 21.44 18.61 26.75
C MET A 1 22.89 18.69 26.26
N ALA A 2 23.26 18.08 25.12
CA ALA A 2 24.65 17.97 24.65
C ALA A 2 25.50 19.27 24.57
N ARG A 3 24.90 20.45 24.28
CA ARG A 3 25.64 21.73 24.16
C ARG A 3 26.19 22.21 25.51
N LYS A 4 25.36 22.22 26.56
CA LYS A 4 25.78 22.64 27.91
C LYS A 4 26.82 21.67 28.50
N ASP A 5 26.68 20.37 28.21
CA ASP A 5 27.62 19.35 28.69
C ASP A 5 29.01 19.51 28.05
N THR A 6 29.06 19.89 26.77
CA THR A 6 30.31 20.15 26.04
C THR A 6 31.01 21.40 26.56
N VAL A 7 30.28 22.49 26.79
CA VAL A 7 30.83 23.74 27.36
C VAL A 7 31.39 23.51 28.76
N ASN A 8 30.62 22.87 29.64
CA ASN A 8 31.04 22.61 31.02
C ASN A 8 32.27 21.69 31.09
N ALA A 9 32.38 20.73 30.19
CA ALA A 9 33.51 19.82 30.13
C ALA A 9 34.80 20.48 29.60
N LEU A 10 34.69 21.46 28.70
CA LEU A 10 35.83 22.26 28.22
C LEU A 10 36.31 23.25 29.30
N ILE A 11 35.38 23.89 30.02
CA ILE A 11 35.71 24.76 31.16
C ILE A 11 36.42 23.98 32.27
N ARG A 12 35.98 22.75 32.58
CA ARG A 12 36.68 21.87 33.57
C ARG A 12 38.11 21.51 33.16
N ARG A 13 38.46 21.62 31.88
CA ARG A 13 39.82 21.39 31.35
C ARG A 13 40.62 22.69 31.21
N GLY A 14 40.11 23.80 31.74
CA GLY A 14 40.81 25.09 31.78
C GLY A 14 40.72 25.90 30.48
N VAL A 15 39.80 25.57 29.58
CA VAL A 15 39.55 26.36 28.36
C VAL A 15 38.65 27.55 28.70
N SER A 16 38.95 28.73 28.12
CA SER A 16 38.14 29.94 28.25
C SER A 16 36.65 29.68 27.92
N ALA A 17 35.74 30.27 28.71
CA ALA A 17 34.30 30.13 28.51
C ALA A 17 33.85 30.61 27.11
N LYS A 18 34.48 31.69 26.61
CA LYS A 18 34.16 32.28 25.30
C LYS A 18 34.53 31.34 24.14
N VAL A 19 35.67 30.66 24.26
CA VAL A 19 36.16 29.66 23.29
C VAL A 19 35.30 28.39 23.35
N SER A 20 34.93 27.97 24.56
CA SER A 20 34.08 26.80 24.79
C SER A 20 32.68 26.95 24.19
N GLU A 21 32.09 28.15 24.27
CA GLU A 21 30.80 28.45 23.65
C GLU A 21 30.89 28.54 22.13
N ALA A 22 31.94 29.15 21.57
CA ALA A 22 32.14 29.23 20.12
C ALA A 22 32.23 27.84 19.48
N ILE A 23 32.95 26.92 20.10
CA ILE A 23 33.08 25.53 19.63
C ILE A 23 31.77 24.75 19.75
N ALA A 24 31.06 24.94 20.85
CA ALA A 24 29.77 24.29 21.05
C ALA A 24 28.70 24.83 20.07
N ASN A 25 28.80 26.09 19.64
CA ASN A 25 27.94 26.69 18.62
C ASN A 25 28.25 26.17 17.21
N ALA A 26 29.53 25.90 16.92
CA ALA A 26 29.95 25.25 15.69
C ALA A 26 29.62 23.74 15.67
N GLY A 27 29.02 23.19 16.73
CA GLY A 27 28.46 21.83 16.76
C GLY A 27 29.47 20.72 17.07
N PHE A 28 30.71 21.05 17.44
CA PHE A 28 31.72 20.04 17.75
C PHE A 28 31.48 19.41 19.13
N LYS A 29 31.55 18.08 19.20
CA LYS A 29 31.64 17.36 20.48
C LYS A 29 33.11 17.14 20.85
N ILE A 30 33.37 16.88 22.13
CA ILE A 30 34.74 16.69 22.67
C ILE A 30 35.50 15.57 21.95
N GLY A 31 34.80 14.51 21.52
CA GLY A 31 35.40 13.40 20.77
C GLY A 31 35.86 13.79 19.36
N ASP A 32 35.20 14.78 18.76
CA ASP A 32 35.47 15.23 17.39
C ASP A 32 36.65 16.21 17.37
N LEU A 33 36.79 17.05 18.40
CA LEU A 33 37.90 18.02 18.54
C LEU A 33 39.29 17.38 18.52
N LYS A 34 39.43 16.11 18.91
CA LYS A 34 40.71 15.38 18.85
C LYS A 34 41.12 14.97 17.43
N LYS A 35 40.19 15.00 16.47
CA LYS A 35 40.38 14.55 15.09
C LYS A 35 40.26 15.68 14.08
N THR A 36 39.88 16.88 14.52
CA THR A 36 39.70 18.05 13.67
C THR A 36 41.05 18.65 13.27
N PRO A 37 41.31 18.92 11.98
CA PRO A 37 42.50 19.62 11.52
C PRO A 37 42.61 21.02 12.12
N PHE A 38 43.86 21.45 12.37
CA PHE A 38 44.15 22.74 12.99
C PHE A 38 43.55 23.92 12.19
N GLU A 39 43.62 23.87 10.86
CA GLU A 39 43.11 24.91 9.95
C GLU A 39 41.58 25.10 9.97
N ILE A 40 40.82 24.11 10.44
CA ILE A 40 39.35 24.24 10.61
C ILE A 40 39.03 24.92 11.94
N LEU A 41 39.87 24.69 12.97
CA LEU A 41 39.74 25.35 14.27
C LEU A 41 40.12 26.83 14.18
N THR A 42 41.15 27.17 13.41
CA THR A 42 41.58 28.57 13.20
C THR A 42 40.59 29.42 12.39
N LYS A 43 39.65 28.79 11.66
CA LYS A 43 38.54 29.51 11.00
C LYS A 43 37.44 29.95 11.97
N ILE A 44 37.39 29.36 13.16
CA ILE A 44 36.32 29.58 14.14
C ILE A 44 36.85 30.41 15.31
N ILE A 45 38.13 30.26 15.65
CA ILE A 45 38.79 30.86 16.81
C ILE A 45 40.20 31.33 16.42
N SER A 46 40.81 32.26 17.17
CA SER A 46 42.19 32.73 16.96
C SER A 46 43.21 31.57 17.01
N GLU A 47 44.36 31.73 16.33
CA GLU A 47 45.38 30.68 16.25
C GLU A 47 46.01 30.34 17.62
N GLU A 48 46.15 31.35 18.49
CA GLU A 48 46.67 31.20 19.85
C GLU A 48 45.71 30.38 20.73
N ASP A 49 44.41 30.70 20.67
CA ASP A 49 43.36 30.00 21.42
C ASP A 49 43.14 28.57 20.88
N ALA A 50 43.27 28.36 19.56
CA ALA A 50 43.18 27.04 18.96
C ALA A 50 44.35 26.13 19.40
N GLN A 51 45.54 26.70 19.60
CA GLN A 51 46.70 25.98 20.10
C GLN A 51 46.56 25.67 21.59
N ASP A 52 46.16 26.63 22.42
CA ASP A 52 45.88 26.43 23.85
C ASP A 52 44.78 25.37 24.08
N LEU A 53 43.77 25.34 23.21
CA LEU A 53 42.72 24.35 23.25
C LEU A 53 43.21 22.92 22.96
N LEU A 54 44.07 22.75 21.96
CA LEU A 54 44.64 21.44 21.61
C LEU A 54 45.59 20.93 22.71
N ASP A 55 46.39 21.82 23.30
CA ASP A 55 47.30 21.51 24.39
C ASP A 55 46.52 21.06 25.64
N LYS A 56 45.45 21.78 26.01
CA LYS A 56 44.59 21.43 27.15
C LYS A 56 43.73 20.18 26.93
N ILE A 57 43.44 19.82 25.68
CA ILE A 57 42.71 18.58 25.33
C ILE A 57 43.68 17.38 25.15
N GLY A 58 44.98 17.64 25.09
CA GLY A 58 46.03 16.63 24.89
C GLY A 58 46.01 16.03 23.47
N ALA A 59 45.72 16.85 22.46
CA ALA A 59 45.66 16.45 21.06
C ALA A 59 46.83 17.06 20.27
N LYS A 60 47.43 16.28 19.35
CA LYS A 60 48.50 16.77 18.48
C LYS A 60 47.95 17.65 17.36
N LYS A 61 48.74 18.63 16.89
CA LYS A 61 48.43 19.40 15.67
C LYS A 61 48.39 18.45 14.47
N ILE A 62 47.25 18.41 13.78
CA ILE A 62 47.07 17.64 12.54
C ILE A 62 46.89 18.66 11.41
N HIS A 63 47.83 18.69 10.46
CA HIS A 63 47.77 19.53 9.25
C HIS A 63 47.01 18.79 8.13
N LEU A 64 46.31 19.53 7.26
CA LEU A 64 45.45 18.94 6.23
C LEU A 64 46.20 18.04 5.23
N GLU A 65 47.50 18.28 5.04
CA GLU A 65 48.36 17.50 4.12
C GLU A 65 48.80 16.13 4.68
N GLU A 66 48.77 15.92 6.00
CA GLU A 66 49.15 14.63 6.62
C GLU A 66 48.02 13.60 6.63
N ILE A 67 46.83 13.97 6.15
CA ILE A 67 45.71 13.05 5.95
C ILE A 67 45.97 12.24 4.67
N LYS A 68 46.94 11.32 4.73
CA LYS A 68 46.97 10.19 3.79
C LYS A 68 45.65 9.44 3.95
N THR A 69 44.88 9.38 2.87
CA THR A 69 43.66 8.59 2.74
C THR A 69 43.96 7.12 3.00
N THR A 70 43.95 6.76 4.28
CA THR A 70 43.72 5.40 4.70
C THR A 70 42.32 5.04 4.22
N PRO A 71 42.15 3.90 3.53
CA PRO A 71 40.83 3.50 3.04
C PRO A 71 39.93 3.40 4.27
N LYS A 72 38.90 4.24 4.28
CA LYS A 72 37.83 4.16 5.27
C LYS A 72 37.38 2.70 5.30
N LYS A 73 37.42 2.07 6.48
CA LYS A 73 36.44 1.02 6.79
C LYS A 73 35.08 1.62 6.40
N PRO A 74 34.26 0.92 5.60
CA PRO A 74 32.97 1.44 5.21
C PRO A 74 32.23 1.82 6.50
N VAL A 75 31.92 3.11 6.64
CA VAL A 75 30.72 3.52 7.38
C VAL A 75 29.63 2.68 6.75
N ASP A 76 28.89 1.92 7.56
CA ASP A 76 27.81 1.04 7.11
C ASP A 76 27.16 1.71 5.90
N GLU A 77 27.51 1.17 4.74
CA GLU A 77 26.75 1.40 3.54
C GLU A 77 25.32 1.18 4.03
N VAL A 78 24.42 2.10 3.70
CA VAL A 78 23.07 1.67 3.32
C VAL A 78 23.32 0.35 2.64
N VAL A 79 22.87 -0.76 3.24
CA VAL A 79 23.05 -2.06 2.61
C VAL A 79 22.30 -1.86 1.30
N GLU A 80 23.01 -1.43 0.26
CA GLU A 80 22.82 -1.86 -1.10
C GLU A 80 22.91 -3.35 -0.89
N GLU A 81 21.75 -3.94 -0.62
CA GLU A 81 21.52 -5.34 -0.74
C GLU A 81 22.31 -5.69 -1.98
N LYS A 82 23.40 -6.47 -1.84
CA LYS A 82 24.12 -7.06 -2.97
C LYS A 82 23.03 -7.33 -3.98
N PRO A 83 22.94 -6.60 -5.12
CA PRO A 83 21.69 -6.50 -5.86
C PRO A 83 21.26 -7.92 -6.03
N VAL A 84 20.22 -8.33 -5.28
CA VAL A 84 19.85 -9.75 -5.10
C VAL A 84 19.93 -10.25 -6.49
N LYS A 85 20.91 -11.12 -6.83
CA LYS A 85 21.31 -11.37 -8.23
C LYS A 85 19.99 -11.64 -8.93
N ARG A 86 19.43 -10.60 -9.57
CA ARG A 86 18.05 -10.68 -10.04
C ARG A 86 18.17 -11.82 -11.01
N PRO A 87 17.44 -12.94 -10.80
CA PRO A 87 17.71 -14.14 -11.57
C PRO A 87 17.90 -13.71 -13.00
N LYS A 88 19.11 -13.91 -13.55
CA LYS A 88 19.56 -13.33 -14.83
C LYS A 88 18.79 -13.91 -16.02
N LYS A 89 17.60 -14.45 -15.81
CA LYS A 89 16.53 -14.36 -16.79
C LYS A 89 16.15 -12.89 -16.85
N ARG A 90 16.82 -12.13 -17.75
CA ARG A 90 16.18 -11.00 -18.40
C ARG A 90 14.73 -11.43 -18.61
N ARG A 91 13.76 -10.75 -17.98
CA ARG A 91 12.35 -10.92 -18.33
C ARG A 91 12.36 -10.92 -19.85
N LYS A 92 11.97 -12.03 -20.49
CA LYS A 92 11.78 -12.10 -21.94
C LYS A 92 11.11 -10.79 -22.31
N ASP A 93 11.64 -10.10 -23.32
CA ASP A 93 11.15 -8.80 -23.77
C ASP A 93 9.66 -8.76 -23.51
N LEU A 94 9.22 -7.91 -22.59
CA LEU A 94 7.81 -7.83 -22.22
C LEU A 94 7.09 -7.48 -23.51
N ILE A 95 6.56 -8.49 -24.20
CA ILE A 95 5.70 -8.30 -25.34
C ILE A 95 4.52 -7.59 -24.70
N ILE A 96 4.48 -6.26 -24.83
CA ILE A 96 3.32 -5.48 -24.43
C ILE A 96 2.20 -6.12 -25.24
N PRO A 97 1.29 -6.88 -24.61
CA PRO A 97 0.24 -7.51 -25.38
C PRO A 97 -0.50 -6.36 -26.04
N LYS A 98 -0.67 -6.41 -27.37
CA LYS A 98 -1.62 -5.54 -28.06
C LYS A 98 -3.00 -5.92 -27.52
N LYS A 99 -3.36 -5.36 -26.35
CA LYS A 99 -4.65 -5.57 -25.68
C LYS A 99 -5.80 -5.09 -26.57
N VAL A 100 -5.48 -4.22 -27.51
CA VAL A 100 -6.40 -3.57 -28.42
C VAL A 100 -6.46 -4.37 -29.73
N LYS A 101 -7.55 -5.13 -29.91
CA LYS A 101 -7.84 -5.78 -31.21
C LYS A 101 -7.88 -4.72 -32.31
N GLU A 102 -7.39 -5.06 -33.51
CA GLU A 102 -7.50 -4.15 -34.66
C GLU A 102 -8.96 -4.04 -35.12
N PHE A 103 -9.37 -2.85 -35.60
CA PHE A 103 -10.75 -2.61 -36.01
C PHE A 103 -11.14 -3.50 -37.18
N THR A 104 -12.29 -4.17 -37.08
CA THR A 104 -12.90 -4.93 -38.19
C THR A 104 -13.33 -4.00 -39.32
N LYS A 105 -13.59 -4.55 -40.51
CA LYS A 105 -13.98 -3.76 -41.69
C LYS A 105 -15.25 -2.95 -41.42
N ASP A 106 -16.23 -3.55 -40.74
CA ASP A 106 -17.50 -2.91 -40.39
C ASP A 106 -17.32 -1.77 -39.35
N GLU A 107 -16.42 -1.96 -38.37
CA GLU A 107 -16.06 -0.92 -37.41
C GLU A 107 -15.40 0.29 -38.12
N LYS A 108 -14.56 0.03 -39.12
CA LYS A 108 -13.90 1.11 -39.90
C LYS A 108 -14.90 1.90 -40.74
N ASP A 109 -15.95 1.27 -41.26
CA ASP A 109 -16.97 1.97 -42.04
C ASP A 109 -17.89 2.80 -41.17
N ILE A 110 -18.23 2.34 -39.96
CA ILE A 110 -18.92 3.14 -38.95
C ILE A 110 -18.05 4.31 -38.49
N ILE A 111 -16.75 4.10 -38.26
CA ILE A 111 -15.81 5.18 -37.89
C ILE A 111 -15.75 6.26 -38.97
N LYS A 112 -15.68 5.90 -40.26
CA LYS A 112 -15.71 6.89 -41.36
C LYS A 112 -17.01 7.70 -41.38
N ILE A 113 -18.15 7.10 -41.04
CA ILE A 113 -19.43 7.80 -40.94
C ILE A 113 -19.40 8.79 -39.77
N ILE A 114 -18.85 8.38 -38.63
CA ILE A 114 -18.72 9.20 -37.43
C ILE A 114 -17.70 10.33 -37.62
N GLU A 115 -16.59 10.08 -38.30
CA GLU A 115 -15.57 11.09 -38.64
C GLU A 115 -16.15 12.16 -39.57
N LYS A 116 -17.00 11.77 -40.53
CA LYS A 116 -17.75 12.74 -41.37
C LYS A 116 -18.68 13.63 -40.56
N MET A 117 -19.14 13.18 -39.40
CA MET A 117 -19.99 13.95 -38.48
C MET A 117 -19.18 14.76 -37.46
N GLY A 118 -17.85 14.60 -37.42
CA GLY A 118 -16.96 15.32 -36.48
C GLY A 118 -17.17 14.96 -35.00
N LYS A 119 -17.89 13.86 -34.70
CA LYS A 119 -18.20 13.45 -33.32
C LYS A 119 -17.35 12.25 -32.92
N ARG A 120 -17.27 11.94 -31.62
CA ARG A 120 -16.55 10.78 -31.09
C ARG A 120 -17.47 9.92 -30.24
N LEU A 121 -17.36 8.60 -30.40
CA LEU A 121 -18.05 7.60 -29.58
C LEU A 121 -17.05 6.64 -28.92
N PRO A 122 -17.33 6.16 -27.70
CA PRO A 122 -16.57 5.09 -27.08
C PRO A 122 -16.51 3.82 -27.93
N ARG A 123 -15.36 3.15 -27.93
CA ARG A 123 -15.15 1.92 -28.70
C ARG A 123 -16.13 0.81 -28.34
N ALA A 124 -16.53 0.68 -27.08
CA ALA A 124 -17.51 -0.34 -26.65
C ALA A 124 -18.83 -0.22 -27.42
N ILE A 125 -19.33 1.02 -27.59
CA ILE A 125 -20.55 1.30 -28.36
C ILE A 125 -20.33 0.99 -29.84
N LEU A 126 -19.16 1.28 -30.40
CA LEU A 126 -18.82 0.94 -31.79
C LEU A 126 -18.84 -0.57 -32.04
N VAL A 127 -18.27 -1.36 -31.13
CA VAL A 127 -18.24 -2.82 -31.23
C VAL A 127 -19.66 -3.39 -31.16
N GLU A 128 -20.48 -2.88 -30.23
CA GLU A 128 -21.87 -3.32 -30.10
C GLU A 128 -22.72 -2.93 -31.32
N LEU A 129 -22.52 -1.73 -31.86
CA LEU A 129 -23.17 -1.28 -33.10
C LEU A 129 -22.75 -2.12 -34.29
N ALA A 130 -21.47 -2.46 -34.42
CA ALA A 130 -20.98 -3.32 -35.49
C ALA A 130 -21.60 -4.73 -35.39
N ALA A 131 -21.66 -5.30 -34.18
CA ALA A 131 -22.28 -6.59 -33.94
C ALA A 131 -23.78 -6.60 -34.31
N LYS A 132 -24.56 -5.63 -33.82
CA LYS A 132 -25.99 -5.50 -34.14
C LYS A 132 -26.24 -5.18 -35.61
N SER A 133 -25.35 -4.41 -36.24
CA SER A 133 -25.44 -4.14 -37.68
C SER A 133 -25.21 -5.38 -38.52
N ALA A 134 -24.28 -6.24 -38.12
CA ALA A 134 -24.03 -7.50 -38.82
C ALA A 134 -25.19 -8.49 -38.63
N GLU A 135 -25.77 -8.53 -37.43
CA GLU A 135 -26.93 -9.38 -37.10
C GLU A 135 -28.18 -9.00 -37.93
N HIS A 136 -28.48 -7.71 -38.03
CA HIS A 136 -29.66 -7.21 -38.73
C HIS A 136 -29.45 -6.88 -40.21
N LYS A 137 -28.22 -7.05 -40.75
CA LYS A 137 -27.86 -6.74 -42.14
C LYS A 137 -28.29 -5.33 -42.60
N LEU A 138 -28.15 -4.35 -41.70
CA LEU A 138 -28.55 -2.97 -41.96
C LEU A 138 -27.74 -2.37 -43.11
N LYS A 139 -28.41 -1.70 -44.05
CA LYS A 139 -27.76 -1.12 -45.24
C LYS A 139 -27.74 0.41 -45.16
N GLY A 140 -26.61 0.99 -45.55
CA GLY A 140 -26.44 2.37 -46.02
C GLY A 140 -27.13 3.47 -45.22
N THR A 141 -28.37 3.79 -45.58
CA THR A 141 -29.18 4.88 -45.02
C THR A 141 -29.72 4.57 -43.62
N GLU A 142 -30.16 3.32 -43.38
CA GLU A 142 -30.68 2.92 -42.07
C GLU A 142 -29.58 2.95 -41.01
N LEU A 143 -28.39 2.49 -41.38
CA LEU A 143 -27.21 2.51 -40.53
C LEU A 143 -26.80 3.95 -40.17
N LYS A 144 -26.86 4.88 -41.12
CA LYS A 144 -26.59 6.30 -40.85
C LYS A 144 -27.57 6.89 -39.86
N ASN A 145 -28.87 6.62 -40.03
CA ASN A 145 -29.90 7.13 -39.13
C ASN A 145 -29.74 6.57 -37.70
N ILE A 146 -29.41 5.29 -37.57
CA ILE A 146 -29.16 4.66 -36.26
C ILE A 146 -27.91 5.27 -35.61
N VAL A 147 -26.82 5.44 -36.37
CA VAL A 147 -25.61 6.09 -35.85
C VAL A 147 -25.91 7.52 -35.41
N GLU A 148 -26.70 8.28 -36.17
CA GLU A 148 -27.11 9.63 -35.80
C GLU A 148 -27.94 9.67 -34.52
N LEU A 149 -28.92 8.77 -34.38
CA LEU A 149 -29.71 8.65 -33.14
C LEU A 149 -28.83 8.31 -31.94
N VAL A 150 -27.90 7.36 -32.09
CA VAL A 150 -26.99 6.97 -31.00
C VAL A 150 -26.06 8.11 -30.62
N VAL A 151 -25.54 8.84 -31.62
CA VAL A 151 -24.72 10.03 -31.37
C VAL A 151 -25.52 11.10 -30.63
N ASN A 152 -26.76 11.35 -31.01
CA ASN A 152 -27.63 12.33 -30.35
C ASN A 152 -27.96 11.91 -28.91
N GLU A 153 -28.33 10.65 -28.70
CA GLU A 153 -28.58 10.10 -27.36
C GLU A 153 -27.33 10.17 -26.49
N TYR A 154 -26.15 9.85 -27.02
CA TYR A 154 -24.89 9.96 -26.28
C TYR A 154 -24.61 11.40 -25.84
N HIS A 155 -24.77 12.39 -26.73
CA HIS A 155 -24.53 13.79 -26.41
C HIS A 155 -25.54 14.36 -25.41
N LYS A 156 -26.80 13.91 -25.49
CA LYS A 156 -27.85 14.32 -24.56
C LYS A 156 -27.62 13.80 -23.14
N HIS A 157 -26.92 12.67 -23.00
CA HIS A 157 -26.60 12.04 -21.71
C HIS A 157 -25.19 12.34 -21.20
N LEU A 158 -24.46 13.29 -21.82
CA LEU A 158 -23.21 13.78 -21.25
C LEU A 158 -23.52 14.54 -19.95
N VAL A 159 -22.61 14.43 -18.98
CA VAL A 159 -22.72 15.20 -17.73
C VAL A 159 -22.57 16.69 -18.04
N ASP A 160 -23.41 17.52 -17.43
CA ASP A 160 -23.30 18.96 -17.56
C ASP A 160 -21.97 19.46 -16.95
N PRO A 161 -21.28 20.41 -17.60
CA PRO A 161 -20.03 20.95 -17.08
C PRO A 161 -20.27 21.68 -15.75
N ASN A 162 -19.27 21.62 -14.85
CA ASN A 162 -19.30 22.21 -13.51
C ASN A 162 -20.33 21.58 -12.54
N GLU A 163 -20.90 20.43 -12.89
CA GLU A 163 -21.71 19.64 -11.97
C GLU A 163 -20.89 19.19 -10.76
N SER A 164 -21.55 19.12 -9.59
CA SER A 164 -20.92 18.84 -8.30
C SER A 164 -20.67 17.33 -8.07
N VAL A 165 -20.05 16.67 -9.04
CA VAL A 165 -19.90 15.20 -9.10
C VAL A 165 -19.23 14.59 -7.85
N GLY A 166 -18.33 15.34 -7.20
CA GLY A 166 -17.70 14.89 -5.95
C GLY A 166 -18.68 14.78 -4.79
N ILE A 167 -19.62 15.74 -4.66
CA ILE A 167 -20.64 15.74 -3.61
C ILE A 167 -21.67 14.64 -3.89
N VAL A 168 -22.16 14.57 -5.13
CA VAL A 168 -23.12 13.54 -5.55
C VAL A 168 -22.53 12.14 -5.33
N SER A 169 -21.29 11.91 -5.74
CA SER A 169 -20.63 10.61 -5.55
C SER A 169 -20.46 10.25 -4.07
N ALA A 170 -20.08 11.22 -3.23
CA ALA A 170 -19.97 10.99 -1.79
C ALA A 170 -21.33 10.65 -1.16
N GLN A 171 -22.40 11.32 -1.58
CA GLN A 171 -23.76 11.02 -1.12
C GLN A 171 -24.22 9.64 -1.61
N SER A 172 -24.05 9.32 -2.90
CA SER A 172 -24.49 8.05 -3.48
C SER A 172 -23.77 6.84 -2.90
N ILE A 173 -22.50 6.98 -2.49
CA ILE A 173 -21.76 5.91 -1.80
C ILE A 173 -22.12 5.84 -0.32
N GLY A 174 -22.41 6.98 0.32
CA GLY A 174 -22.71 7.07 1.75
C GLY A 174 -24.15 6.74 2.13
N GLU A 175 -25.12 7.06 1.27
CA GLU A 175 -26.56 6.83 1.49
C GLU A 175 -26.88 5.35 1.79
N PRO A 176 -26.36 4.37 1.00
CA PRO A 176 -26.57 2.96 1.30
C PRO A 176 -25.99 2.54 2.65
N GLY A 177 -24.96 3.24 3.16
CA GLY A 177 -24.36 2.94 4.46
C GLY A 177 -25.34 3.04 5.63
N THR A 178 -26.38 3.89 5.53
CA THR A 178 -27.44 3.97 6.55
C THR A 178 -28.46 2.83 6.46
N GLN A 179 -28.62 2.27 5.26
CA GLN A 179 -29.52 1.15 4.96
C GLN A 179 -28.86 -0.21 5.16
N MET A 180 -27.51 -0.25 5.25
CA MET A 180 -26.74 -1.44 5.59
C MET A 180 -27.02 -1.87 7.04
N THR A 181 -28.05 -2.70 7.21
CA THR A 181 -28.27 -3.45 8.45
C THR A 181 -27.20 -4.54 8.62
N MET A 182 -26.93 -4.98 9.85
CA MET A 182 -25.99 -6.08 10.12
C MET A 182 -26.50 -7.40 9.54
N ARG A 183 -26.35 -7.61 8.23
CA ARG A 183 -26.42 -8.93 7.60
C ARG A 183 -25.00 -9.45 7.47
N THR A 184 -24.54 -10.16 8.49
CA THR A 184 -23.37 -11.04 8.36
C THR A 184 -23.78 -12.21 7.48
N PHE A 185 -23.72 -12.00 6.17
CA PHE A 185 -23.75 -13.13 5.25
C PHE A 185 -22.54 -14.00 5.56
N HIS A 186 -22.82 -15.23 5.95
CA HIS A 186 -21.84 -16.30 5.84
C HIS A 186 -21.71 -16.51 4.33
N TYR A 187 -20.49 -16.52 3.80
CA TYR A 187 -20.28 -16.85 2.40
C TYR A 187 -20.95 -18.20 2.12
N ALA A 188 -22.07 -18.20 1.40
CA ALA A 188 -22.89 -19.39 1.22
C ALA A 188 -22.04 -20.47 0.52
N GLY A 189 -21.58 -21.46 1.29
CA GLY A 189 -20.78 -22.58 0.80
C GLY A 189 -19.34 -22.69 1.33
N VAL A 190 -18.83 -21.74 2.14
CA VAL A 190 -17.52 -21.89 2.82
C VAL A 190 -17.71 -21.70 4.33
N ALA A 191 -18.11 -22.77 5.02
CA ALA A 191 -18.41 -22.76 6.46
C ALA A 191 -17.22 -22.41 7.39
N GLU A 192 -16.01 -22.22 6.85
CA GLU A 192 -14.78 -22.15 7.63
C GLU A 192 -13.98 -20.84 7.52
N ILE A 193 -14.36 -19.90 6.64
CA ILE A 193 -13.65 -18.62 6.49
C ILE A 193 -14.63 -17.47 6.78
N SER A 194 -14.40 -16.78 7.89
CA SER A 194 -15.13 -15.56 8.24
C SER A 194 -14.54 -14.37 7.50
N VAL A 195 -15.30 -13.80 6.57
CA VAL A 195 -14.94 -12.55 5.88
C VAL A 195 -15.76 -11.41 6.49
N THR A 196 -15.12 -10.29 6.77
CA THR A 196 -15.80 -9.03 7.11
C THR A 196 -16.49 -8.51 5.86
N LEU A 197 -17.81 -8.59 5.82
CA LEU A 197 -18.65 -8.09 4.72
C LEU A 197 -19.44 -6.85 5.15
N GLY A 198 -19.97 -6.13 4.16
CA GLY A 198 -20.86 -4.98 4.34
C GLY A 198 -20.13 -3.68 4.71
N LEU A 199 -20.79 -2.83 5.49
CA LEU A 199 -20.31 -1.48 5.80
C LEU A 199 -18.91 -1.44 6.44
N PRO A 200 -18.57 -2.29 7.43
CA PRO A 200 -17.22 -2.27 8.02
C PRO A 200 -16.13 -2.48 6.97
N ARG A 201 -16.39 -3.30 5.95
CA ARG A 201 -15.45 -3.54 4.86
C ARG A 201 -15.30 -2.31 3.97
N LEU A 202 -16.40 -1.65 3.63
CA LEU A 202 -16.37 -0.41 2.84
C LEU A 202 -15.59 0.70 3.57
N ILE A 203 -15.74 0.81 4.89
CA ILE A 203 -14.95 1.74 5.72
C ILE A 203 -13.46 1.42 5.64
N GLU A 204 -13.07 0.15 5.74
CA GLU A 204 -11.66 -0.25 5.64
C GLU A 204 -11.02 0.09 4.29
N ILE A 205 -11.78 -0.05 3.21
CA ILE A 205 -11.34 0.30 1.85
C ILE A 205 -11.12 1.81 1.76
N VAL A 206 -12.12 2.60 2.15
CA VAL A 206 -12.09 4.07 2.10
C VAL A 206 -11.01 4.68 3.00
N ASP A 207 -10.75 4.05 4.15
CA ASP A 207 -9.68 4.46 5.06
C ASP A 207 -8.29 3.95 4.64
N ALA A 208 -8.17 3.25 3.51
CA ALA A 208 -6.93 2.68 3.00
C ALA A 208 -6.14 1.94 4.10
N ARG A 209 -6.84 1.09 4.87
CA ARG A 209 -6.26 0.44 6.05
C ARG A 209 -5.11 -0.49 5.64
N ARG A 210 -3.94 -0.31 6.26
CA ARG A 210 -2.71 -1.08 5.93
C ARG A 210 -2.90 -2.60 5.98
N ILE A 211 -3.65 -3.08 6.97
CA ILE A 211 -3.99 -4.47 7.15
C ILE A 211 -5.50 -4.53 7.41
N PRO A 212 -6.28 -5.18 6.54
CA PRO A 212 -7.71 -5.34 6.75
C PRO A 212 -7.99 -6.28 7.93
N SER A 213 -9.20 -6.24 8.51
CA SER A 213 -9.52 -7.09 9.66
C SER A 213 -9.52 -8.59 9.30
N THR A 214 -9.97 -8.94 8.10
CA THR A 214 -9.94 -10.31 7.57
C THR A 214 -9.27 -10.33 6.20
N PRO A 215 -7.92 -10.37 6.14
CA PRO A 215 -7.22 -10.50 4.88
C PRO A 215 -7.51 -11.86 4.25
N MET A 216 -7.77 -11.89 2.96
CA MET A 216 -8.01 -13.10 2.19
C MET A 216 -7.41 -13.00 0.79
N MET A 217 -7.02 -14.15 0.26
CA MET A 217 -6.60 -14.25 -1.14
C MET A 217 -7.39 -15.34 -1.85
N THR A 218 -7.60 -15.11 -3.15
CA THR A 218 -8.12 -16.10 -4.08
C THR A 218 -6.98 -16.51 -4.99
N ILE A 219 -6.45 -17.70 -4.76
CA ILE A 219 -5.29 -18.25 -5.47
C ILE A 219 -5.78 -19.19 -6.56
N TYR A 220 -5.42 -18.85 -7.79
CA TYR A 220 -5.67 -19.70 -8.95
C TYR A 220 -4.44 -20.55 -9.24
N LEU A 221 -4.65 -21.80 -9.61
CA LEU A 221 -3.59 -22.71 -10.04
C LEU A 221 -3.38 -22.56 -11.55
N LYS A 222 -2.15 -22.85 -12.01
CA LYS A 222 -1.84 -22.91 -13.45
C LYS A 222 -2.71 -23.94 -14.17
N GLU A 223 -2.91 -23.74 -15.48
CA GLU A 223 -3.76 -24.61 -16.31
C GLU A 223 -3.40 -26.10 -16.21
N GLU A 224 -2.13 -26.43 -16.04
CA GLU A 224 -1.64 -27.81 -15.88
C GLU A 224 -2.13 -28.50 -14.59
N LEU A 225 -2.36 -27.73 -13.52
CA LEU A 225 -2.68 -28.23 -12.17
C LEU A 225 -4.15 -27.97 -11.80
N LYS A 226 -4.91 -27.35 -12.70
CA LYS A 226 -6.24 -26.78 -12.42
C LYS A 226 -7.31 -27.83 -12.11
N ASP A 227 -7.16 -29.03 -12.68
CA ASP A 227 -8.15 -30.12 -12.59
C ASP A 227 -7.78 -31.21 -11.55
N SER A 228 -6.57 -31.16 -11.00
CA SER A 228 -6.05 -32.19 -10.09
C SER A 228 -6.31 -31.82 -8.62
N ALA A 229 -7.22 -32.54 -7.98
CA ALA A 229 -7.56 -32.32 -6.57
C ALA A 229 -6.39 -32.61 -5.61
N ASP A 230 -5.54 -33.60 -5.95
CA ASP A 230 -4.41 -34.01 -5.12
C ASP A 230 -3.27 -33.00 -5.16
N GLU A 231 -3.04 -32.37 -6.32
CA GLU A 231 -2.05 -31.31 -6.47
C GLU A 231 -2.52 -30.03 -5.79
N ALA A 232 -3.79 -29.65 -5.95
CA ALA A 232 -4.37 -28.54 -5.21
C ALA A 232 -4.22 -28.71 -3.68
N ARG A 233 -4.39 -29.93 -3.15
CA ARG A 233 -4.13 -30.25 -1.73
C ARG A 233 -2.67 -30.09 -1.34
N ARG A 234 -1.74 -30.53 -2.19
CA ARG A 234 -0.30 -30.36 -1.95
C ARG A 234 0.07 -28.90 -1.89
N VAL A 235 -0.41 -28.10 -2.85
CA VAL A 235 -0.17 -26.65 -2.91
C VAL A 235 -0.79 -25.96 -1.70
N ALA A 236 -2.05 -26.23 -1.37
CA ALA A 236 -2.69 -25.66 -0.17
C ALA A 236 -1.94 -25.98 1.13
N SER A 237 -1.49 -27.24 1.30
CA SER A 237 -0.69 -27.65 2.46
C SER A 237 0.72 -27.05 2.47
N SER A 238 1.26 -26.66 1.32
CA SER A 238 2.55 -25.98 1.22
C SER A 238 2.45 -24.48 1.56
N ILE A 239 1.30 -23.90 1.29
CA ILE A 239 0.97 -22.49 1.50
C ILE A 239 0.59 -22.21 2.96
N GLU A 240 -0.22 -23.10 3.55
CA GLU A 240 -0.73 -22.96 4.92
C GLU A 240 0.43 -22.87 5.94
N MET A 241 0.49 -21.75 6.68
CA MET A 241 1.44 -21.60 7.77
C MET A 241 1.15 -22.65 8.83
N THR A 242 2.16 -23.45 9.12
CA THR A 242 2.09 -24.47 10.14
C THR A 242 3.04 -24.12 11.27
N VAL A 243 2.44 -23.83 12.44
CA VAL A 243 3.15 -23.57 13.69
C VAL A 243 3.37 -24.89 14.42
N LEU A 244 4.39 -24.96 15.27
CA LEU A 244 4.69 -26.18 16.02
C LEU A 244 3.51 -26.70 16.84
N LEU A 245 2.69 -25.82 17.43
CA LEU A 245 1.47 -26.17 18.15
C LEU A 245 0.45 -26.96 17.32
N ASP A 246 0.39 -26.69 16.01
CA ASP A 246 -0.58 -27.36 15.15
C ASP A 246 -0.22 -28.82 14.95
N VAL A 247 1.08 -29.15 15.02
CA VAL A 247 1.63 -30.45 14.64
C VAL A 247 2.11 -31.26 15.85
N ALA A 248 2.45 -30.61 16.96
CA ALA A 248 3.06 -31.25 18.11
C ALA A 248 2.58 -30.67 19.44
N LYS A 249 2.53 -31.53 20.45
CA LYS A 249 2.36 -31.11 21.85
C LYS A 249 3.72 -30.80 22.44
N VAL A 250 3.86 -29.62 23.03
CA VAL A 250 5.09 -29.18 23.68
C VAL A 250 4.90 -29.34 25.18
N GLU A 251 5.72 -30.17 25.82
CA GLU A 251 5.73 -30.40 27.26
C GLU A 251 7.06 -29.91 27.84
N THR A 252 7.00 -29.33 29.04
CA THR A 252 8.18 -28.86 29.76
C THR A 252 8.49 -29.85 30.87
N ASP A 253 9.68 -30.46 30.83
CA ASP A 253 10.19 -31.34 31.87
C ASP A 253 11.10 -30.51 32.81
N LEU A 254 10.57 -30.23 34.00
CA LEU A 254 11.25 -29.45 35.04
C LEU A 254 12.39 -30.23 35.72
N GLY A 255 12.36 -31.57 35.69
CA GLY A 255 13.37 -32.40 36.35
C GLY A 255 14.69 -32.41 35.59
N ASN A 256 14.61 -32.52 34.27
CA ASN A 256 15.79 -32.52 33.39
C ASN A 256 16.03 -31.16 32.70
N MET A 257 15.25 -30.12 33.06
CA MET A 257 15.31 -28.78 32.46
C MET A 257 15.28 -28.81 30.93
N GLN A 258 14.35 -29.59 30.35
CA GLN A 258 14.26 -29.83 28.92
C GLN A 258 12.84 -29.64 28.41
N ILE A 259 12.70 -29.31 27.13
CA ILE A 259 11.41 -29.21 26.45
C ILE A 259 11.26 -30.41 25.53
N VAL A 260 10.19 -31.18 25.70
CA VAL A 260 9.87 -32.36 24.91
C VAL A 260 8.74 -32.02 23.95
N VAL A 261 9.05 -32.05 22.66
CA VAL A 261 8.08 -31.89 21.58
C VAL A 261 7.64 -33.27 21.13
N LYS A 262 6.36 -33.59 21.36
CA LYS A 262 5.69 -34.84 20.96
C LYS A 262 4.85 -34.59 19.71
N PRO A 263 5.36 -34.91 18.50
CA PRO A 263 4.65 -34.66 17.26
C PRO A 263 3.56 -35.72 16.99
N ASP A 264 2.40 -35.29 16.50
CA ASP A 264 1.26 -36.16 16.21
C ASP A 264 1.33 -36.72 14.78
N LYS A 265 1.41 -38.06 14.67
CA LYS A 265 1.52 -38.79 13.39
C LYS A 265 0.38 -38.51 12.43
N LYS A 266 -0.85 -38.28 12.92
CA LYS A 266 -2.00 -38.02 12.04
C LYS A 266 -1.88 -36.64 11.41
N LYS A 267 -1.49 -35.63 12.20
CA LYS A 267 -1.35 -34.24 11.74
C LYS A 267 -0.14 -34.05 10.82
N LEU A 268 0.97 -34.75 11.10
CA LEU A 268 2.15 -34.79 10.23
C LEU A 268 1.84 -35.33 8.83
N LYS A 269 1.05 -36.40 8.75
CA LYS A 269 0.63 -37.01 7.47
C LYS A 269 -0.29 -36.08 6.67
N ASN A 270 -1.27 -35.46 7.33
CA ASN A 270 -2.19 -34.55 6.65
C ASN A 270 -1.48 -33.31 6.08
N LYS A 271 -0.47 -32.79 6.78
CA LYS A 271 0.29 -31.60 6.36
C LYS A 271 1.55 -31.89 5.54
N ASN A 272 1.83 -33.17 5.22
CA ASN A 272 3.05 -33.61 4.52
C ASN A 272 4.33 -32.98 5.11
N ILE A 273 4.48 -33.08 6.43
CA ILE A 273 5.66 -32.58 7.16
C ILE A 273 6.48 -33.77 7.66
N THR A 274 7.80 -33.69 7.49
CA THR A 274 8.73 -34.70 8.01
C THR A 274 9.37 -34.22 9.33
N LEU A 275 9.77 -35.16 10.19
CA LEU A 275 10.47 -34.84 11.43
C LEU A 275 11.77 -34.06 11.19
N ASP A 276 12.43 -34.28 10.05
CA ASP A 276 13.68 -33.59 9.72
C ASP A 276 13.43 -32.13 9.31
N GLN A 277 12.26 -31.82 8.74
CA GLN A 277 11.83 -30.44 8.51
C GLN A 277 11.63 -29.70 9.82
N ILE A 278 11.00 -30.33 10.83
CA ILE A 278 10.82 -29.75 12.16
C ILE A 278 12.17 -29.45 12.81
N VAL A 279 13.11 -30.40 12.79
CA VAL A 279 14.46 -30.19 13.32
C VAL A 279 15.19 -29.08 12.57
N SER A 280 15.06 -29.01 11.25
CA SER A 280 15.68 -27.95 10.44
C SER A 280 15.09 -26.57 10.71
N ALA A 281 13.78 -26.48 10.96
CA ALA A 281 13.09 -25.25 11.29
C ALA A 281 13.54 -24.72 12.66
N LEU A 282 13.58 -25.60 13.67
CA LEU A 282 14.06 -25.26 15.01
C LEU A 282 15.55 -24.88 15.02
N LYS A 283 16.38 -25.46 14.14
CA LYS A 283 17.79 -25.04 13.98
C LYS A 283 17.96 -23.68 13.31
N LYS A 284 17.05 -23.29 12.41
CA LYS A 284 17.12 -22.00 11.69
C LYS A 284 16.81 -20.81 12.59
N GLU A 285 16.10 -21.05 13.70
CA GLU A 285 15.67 -20.02 14.63
C GLU A 285 16.84 -19.53 15.48
N ARG A 286 17.51 -18.47 15.04
CA ARG A 286 18.72 -17.89 15.69
C ARG A 286 18.57 -17.53 17.17
N ARG A 287 17.33 -17.49 17.69
CA ARG A 287 17.02 -17.18 19.09
C ARG A 287 17.11 -18.40 20.02
N LEU A 288 17.18 -19.61 19.47
CA LEU A 288 17.31 -20.85 20.25
C LEU A 288 18.79 -21.13 20.55
N LYS A 289 19.21 -20.86 21.79
CA LYS A 289 20.47 -21.35 22.37
C LYS A 289 20.23 -22.67 23.08
N ALA A 290 19.87 -23.69 22.32
CA ALA A 290 19.49 -24.99 22.85
C ALA A 290 20.04 -26.12 21.98
N VAL A 291 20.51 -27.19 22.64
CA VAL A 291 20.92 -28.43 21.98
C VAL A 291 19.66 -29.21 21.62
N LEU A 292 19.54 -29.55 20.34
CA LEU A 292 18.46 -30.34 19.78
C LEU A 292 18.88 -31.82 19.71
N GLU A 293 18.25 -32.66 20.52
CA GLU A 293 18.43 -34.11 20.50
C GLU A 293 17.18 -34.80 19.92
N LYS A 294 17.37 -35.67 18.93
CA LYS A 294 16.29 -36.50 18.38
C LYS A 294 16.24 -37.80 19.17
N GLN A 295 15.25 -37.95 20.04
CA GLN A 295 15.00 -39.19 20.77
C GLN A 295 13.83 -39.94 20.12
N GLY A 296 14.14 -40.78 19.14
CA GLY A 296 13.15 -41.61 18.45
C GLY A 296 12.07 -40.79 17.72
N GLN A 297 10.87 -40.73 18.31
CA GLN A 297 9.71 -40.00 17.77
C GLN A 297 9.56 -38.58 18.34
N ASN A 298 10.32 -38.22 19.37
CA ASN A 298 10.24 -36.91 20.03
C ASN A 298 11.48 -36.07 19.74
N VAL A 299 11.29 -34.75 19.72
CA VAL A 299 12.38 -33.78 19.65
C VAL A 299 12.57 -33.18 21.04
N VAL A 300 13.77 -33.31 21.59
CA VAL A 300 14.12 -32.78 22.90
C VAL A 300 15.02 -31.56 22.72
N LEU A 301 14.64 -30.45 23.37
CA LEU A 301 15.40 -29.21 23.41
C LEU A 301 15.95 -28.99 24.82
N LYS A 302 17.28 -28.92 24.94
CA LYS A 302 17.97 -28.59 26.19
C LYS A 302 18.58 -27.18 26.10
N PRO A 303 18.13 -26.20 26.90
CA PRO A 303 18.75 -24.87 26.96
C PRO A 303 20.21 -24.96 27.43
N GLU A 304 21.10 -24.12 26.91
CA GLU A 304 22.53 -24.07 27.30
C GLU A 304 22.74 -23.75 28.80
N GLU A 305 21.80 -23.01 29.41
CA GLU A 305 21.83 -22.70 30.84
C GLU A 305 20.54 -23.17 31.51
N ALA A 306 20.69 -23.93 32.60
CA ALA A 306 19.60 -24.45 33.42
C ALA A 306 18.98 -23.34 34.30
N SER A 307 18.23 -22.43 33.68
CA SER A 307 17.45 -21.39 34.36
C SER A 307 15.97 -21.48 33.96
N PHE A 308 15.07 -21.42 34.94
CA PHE A 308 13.61 -21.43 34.70
C PHE A 308 13.16 -20.31 33.74
N ARG A 309 13.78 -19.13 33.83
CA ARG A 309 13.47 -18.00 32.95
C ARG A 309 13.85 -18.30 31.49
N LYS A 310 15.01 -18.93 31.26
CA LYS A 310 15.45 -19.32 29.92
C LYS A 310 14.63 -20.47 29.37
N LEU A 311 14.21 -21.41 30.22
CA LEU A 311 13.30 -22.49 29.82
C LEU A 311 11.96 -21.94 29.35
N GLN A 312 11.38 -20.97 30.08
CA GLN A 312 10.13 -20.30 29.68
C GLN A 312 10.28 -19.51 28.38
N GLN A 313 11.37 -18.74 28.22
CA GLN A 313 11.65 -18.03 26.97
C GLN A 313 11.84 -18.98 25.79
N THR A 314 12.54 -20.09 26.02
CA THR A 314 12.74 -21.14 25.00
C THR A 314 11.41 -21.78 24.65
N PHE A 315 10.54 -22.05 25.63
CA PHE A 315 9.20 -22.57 25.41
C PHE A 315 8.34 -21.64 24.56
N GLU A 316 8.36 -20.33 24.84
CA GLU A 316 7.64 -19.33 24.02
C GLU A 316 8.16 -19.29 22.58
N ILE A 317 9.48 -19.33 22.38
CA ILE A 317 10.07 -19.35 21.03
C ILE A 317 9.71 -20.65 20.30
N VAL A 318 9.82 -21.80 20.96
CA VAL A 318 9.50 -23.12 20.39
C VAL A 318 8.01 -23.19 20.04
N ARG A 319 7.15 -22.63 20.89
CA ARG A 319 5.70 -22.56 20.68
C ARG A 319 5.34 -21.79 19.41
N ASP A 320 5.98 -20.64 19.18
CA ASP A 320 5.70 -19.76 18.04
C ASP A 320 6.55 -20.09 16.80
N SER A 321 7.42 -21.11 16.88
CA SER A 321 8.30 -21.51 15.79
C SER A 321 7.51 -21.95 14.57
N LYS A 322 7.90 -21.39 13.42
CA LYS A 322 7.28 -21.65 12.11
C LYS A 322 8.03 -22.79 11.43
N ILE A 323 7.31 -23.86 11.07
CA ILE A 323 7.93 -25.03 10.43
C ILE A 323 7.94 -24.88 8.92
N LYS A 324 6.75 -24.64 8.34
CA LYS A 324 6.48 -24.67 6.90
C LYS A 324 5.32 -23.73 6.61
N GLY A 325 5.29 -23.18 5.39
CA GLY A 325 4.21 -22.31 4.92
C GLY A 325 4.68 -20.90 4.60
N VAL A 326 3.79 -20.13 4.00
CA VAL A 326 4.02 -18.73 3.65
C VAL A 326 3.64 -17.84 4.84
N ASP A 327 4.45 -16.82 5.11
CA ASP A 327 4.21 -15.89 6.21
C ASP A 327 2.88 -15.16 6.06
N GLY A 328 2.07 -15.15 7.12
CA GLY A 328 0.83 -14.38 7.17
C GLY A 328 -0.43 -15.14 6.74
N ILE A 329 -0.30 -16.39 6.27
CA ILE A 329 -1.44 -17.21 5.83
C ILE A 329 -1.74 -18.29 6.86
N LYS A 330 -2.85 -18.15 7.58
CA LYS A 330 -3.23 -19.05 8.67
C LYS A 330 -3.88 -20.34 8.17
N LYS A 331 -4.74 -20.25 7.17
CA LYS A 331 -5.53 -21.38 6.68
C LYS A 331 -5.73 -21.29 5.18
N ALA A 332 -5.76 -22.44 4.51
CA ALA A 332 -6.06 -22.55 3.09
C ALA A 332 -7.19 -23.56 2.86
N VAL A 333 -8.24 -23.15 2.16
CA VAL A 333 -9.42 -23.97 1.85
C VAL A 333 -9.56 -24.09 0.34
N ILE A 334 -9.80 -25.30 -0.14
CA ILE A 334 -9.89 -25.60 -1.56
C ILE A 334 -11.36 -25.69 -1.94
N ARG A 335 -11.75 -25.04 -3.04
CA ARG A 335 -13.08 -25.14 -3.63
C ARG A 335 -12.96 -25.47 -5.11
N LYS A 336 -13.89 -26.27 -5.62
CA LYS A 336 -14.06 -26.47 -7.06
C LYS A 336 -14.97 -25.35 -7.58
N GLY A 337 -14.42 -24.46 -8.40
CA GLY A 337 -15.19 -23.48 -9.18
C GLY A 337 -15.51 -24.02 -10.57
N ASP A 338 -16.18 -23.21 -11.38
CA ASP A 338 -16.57 -23.56 -12.76
C ASP A 338 -15.35 -23.78 -13.66
N GLU A 339 -14.28 -23.05 -13.36
CA GLU A 339 -13.04 -23.07 -14.12
C GLU A 339 -12.00 -24.06 -13.56
N GLY A 340 -12.25 -24.76 -12.46
CA GLY A 340 -11.31 -25.71 -11.82
C GLY A 340 -11.13 -25.47 -10.32
N TYR A 341 -10.09 -26.06 -9.71
CA TYR A 341 -9.83 -25.90 -8.28
C TYR A 341 -9.20 -24.54 -7.96
N VAL A 342 -9.80 -23.81 -7.02
CA VAL A 342 -9.37 -22.51 -6.52
C VAL A 342 -9.11 -22.62 -5.02
N ILE A 343 -8.04 -21.97 -4.54
CA ILE A 343 -7.65 -21.99 -3.13
C ILE A 343 -7.98 -20.62 -2.52
N TYR A 344 -8.79 -20.62 -1.47
CA TYR A 344 -9.08 -19.44 -0.66
C TYR A 344 -8.23 -19.47 0.61
N THR A 345 -7.54 -18.38 0.91
CA THR A 345 -6.71 -18.29 2.12
C THR A 345 -7.28 -17.34 3.15
N GLU A 346 -7.15 -17.69 4.42
CA GLU A 346 -7.26 -16.75 5.54
C GLU A 346 -5.85 -16.18 5.80
N GLY A 347 -5.68 -14.89 5.57
CA GLY A 347 -4.37 -14.25 5.49
C GLY A 347 -4.00 -13.88 4.06
N SER A 348 -3.10 -12.92 3.93
CA SER A 348 -2.58 -12.46 2.65
C SER A 348 -1.06 -12.30 2.68
N ASN A 349 -0.41 -12.77 1.61
CA ASN A 349 1.00 -12.53 1.30
C ASN A 349 1.24 -12.67 -0.22
N LEU A 350 0.78 -11.68 -0.98
CA LEU A 350 0.84 -11.66 -2.43
C LEU A 350 2.27 -11.74 -2.95
N ALA A 351 3.22 -11.06 -2.30
CA ALA A 351 4.62 -11.03 -2.74
C ALA A 351 5.22 -12.45 -2.80
N LYS A 352 5.08 -13.22 -1.71
CA LYS A 352 5.58 -14.59 -1.65
C LYS A 352 4.74 -15.56 -2.49
N MET A 353 3.44 -15.30 -2.65
CA MET A 353 2.58 -16.16 -3.47
C MET A 353 2.94 -16.14 -4.95
N LEU A 354 3.29 -14.96 -5.48
CA LEU A 354 3.67 -14.83 -6.88
C LEU A 354 5.06 -15.44 -7.21
N GLU A 355 5.86 -15.75 -6.19
CA GLU A 355 7.14 -16.47 -6.35
C GLU A 355 6.94 -17.98 -6.52
N LEU A 356 5.78 -18.54 -6.14
CA LEU A 356 5.51 -19.96 -6.25
C LEU A 356 5.18 -20.34 -7.70
N ASP A 357 5.89 -21.34 -8.22
CA ASP A 357 5.70 -21.82 -9.60
C ASP A 357 4.33 -22.50 -9.82
N ASP A 358 3.68 -23.01 -8.79
CA ASP A 358 2.39 -23.70 -8.93
C ASP A 358 1.19 -22.73 -9.06
N VAL A 359 1.40 -21.44 -8.73
CA VAL A 359 0.37 -20.40 -8.69
C VAL A 359 0.28 -19.65 -10.03
N ASP A 360 -0.96 -19.37 -10.46
CA ASP A 360 -1.23 -18.49 -11.59
C ASP A 360 -1.07 -17.01 -11.16
N HIS A 361 -0.02 -16.39 -11.65
CA HIS A 361 0.35 -15.01 -11.37
C HIS A 361 -0.55 -13.98 -12.07
N VAL A 362 -1.36 -14.38 -13.06
CA VAL A 362 -2.23 -13.48 -13.81
C VAL A 362 -3.61 -13.34 -13.16
N LYS A 363 -4.14 -14.44 -12.60
CA LYS A 363 -5.50 -14.50 -12.05
C LYS A 363 -5.57 -14.35 -10.53
N THR A 364 -4.48 -14.58 -9.80
CA THR A 364 -4.49 -14.53 -8.32
C THR A 364 -4.80 -13.13 -7.80
N THR A 365 -5.79 -13.02 -6.90
CA THR A 365 -6.25 -11.76 -6.30
C THR A 365 -6.16 -11.78 -4.78
N THR A 366 -6.11 -10.59 -4.18
CA THR A 366 -6.13 -10.37 -2.72
C THR A 366 -7.06 -9.21 -2.42
N ASN A 367 -7.70 -9.24 -1.25
CA ASN A 367 -8.53 -8.15 -0.77
C ASN A 367 -7.69 -7.05 -0.06
N SER A 368 -6.39 -7.26 0.11
CA SER A 368 -5.48 -6.30 0.75
C SER A 368 -4.98 -5.26 -0.25
N ILE A 369 -5.59 -4.06 -0.26
CA ILE A 369 -5.28 -2.99 -1.22
C ILE A 369 -3.82 -2.51 -1.09
N THR A 370 -3.31 -2.31 0.13
CA THR A 370 -1.93 -1.85 0.35
C THR A 370 -0.92 -2.88 -0.15
N GLU A 371 -1.25 -4.16 -0.07
CA GLU A 371 -0.40 -5.23 -0.59
C GLU A 371 -0.40 -5.27 -2.12
N VAL A 372 -1.56 -5.10 -2.76
CA VAL A 372 -1.66 -4.91 -4.22
C VAL A 372 -0.81 -3.72 -4.67
N PHE A 373 -0.91 -2.59 -3.96
CA PHE A 373 -0.12 -1.40 -4.24
C PHE A 373 1.39 -1.68 -4.20
N ASN A 374 1.88 -2.35 -3.14
CA ASN A 374 3.31 -2.62 -2.96
C ASN A 374 3.86 -3.61 -4.00
N VAL A 375 3.06 -4.55 -4.48
CA VAL A 375 3.52 -5.63 -5.38
C VAL A 375 3.26 -5.33 -6.86
N LEU A 376 2.06 -4.86 -7.19
CA LEU A 376 1.58 -4.66 -8.56
C LEU A 376 1.54 -3.19 -8.98
N GLY A 377 1.50 -2.25 -8.03
CA GLY A 377 1.55 -0.81 -8.27
C GLY A 377 0.20 -0.10 -8.16
N ILE A 378 0.20 1.20 -8.47
CA ILE A 378 -0.91 2.14 -8.22
C ILE A 378 -2.16 1.79 -9.02
N GLU A 379 -2.03 1.54 -10.34
CA GLU A 379 -3.19 1.21 -11.19
C GLU A 379 -3.86 -0.12 -10.80
N ALA A 380 -3.06 -1.08 -10.34
CA ALA A 380 -3.60 -2.33 -9.81
C ALA A 380 -4.36 -2.08 -8.50
N ALA A 381 -3.84 -1.21 -7.62
CA ALA A 381 -4.52 -0.82 -6.40
C ALA A 381 -5.82 -0.03 -6.69
N ARG A 382 -5.81 0.88 -7.67
CA ARG A 382 -6.98 1.63 -8.14
C ARG A 382 -8.10 0.69 -8.59
N ASN A 383 -7.79 -0.27 -9.47
CA ASN A 383 -8.76 -1.27 -9.90
C ASN A 383 -9.20 -2.17 -8.74
N SER A 384 -8.29 -2.57 -7.86
CA SER A 384 -8.63 -3.35 -6.66
C SER A 384 -9.61 -2.63 -5.73
N ILE A 385 -9.49 -1.30 -5.56
CA ILE A 385 -10.45 -0.49 -4.80
C ILE A 385 -11.82 -0.52 -5.48
N ILE A 386 -11.86 -0.35 -6.80
CA ILE A 386 -13.11 -0.34 -7.58
C ILE A 386 -13.83 -1.69 -7.47
N ASP A 387 -13.10 -2.77 -7.73
CA ASP A 387 -13.65 -4.13 -7.72
C ASP A 387 -14.12 -4.52 -6.31
N GLU A 388 -13.33 -4.25 -5.29
CA GLU A 388 -13.67 -4.60 -3.90
C GLU A 388 -14.86 -3.78 -3.38
N ALA A 389 -14.89 -2.46 -3.64
CA ALA A 389 -16.00 -1.61 -3.22
C ALA A 389 -17.30 -1.97 -3.95
N SER A 390 -17.22 -2.25 -5.26
CA SER A 390 -18.37 -2.70 -6.05
C SER A 390 -18.89 -4.06 -5.56
N HIS A 391 -17.98 -5.02 -5.33
CA HIS A 391 -18.33 -6.33 -4.80
C HIS A 391 -19.03 -6.22 -3.43
N THR A 392 -18.46 -5.44 -2.52
CA THR A 392 -19.00 -5.22 -1.17
C THR A 392 -20.42 -4.63 -1.19
N LEU A 393 -20.69 -3.69 -2.10
CA LEU A 393 -22.02 -3.10 -2.27
C LEU A 393 -23.00 -4.10 -2.90
N SER A 394 -22.56 -4.82 -3.93
CA SER A 394 -23.39 -5.79 -4.65
C SER A 394 -23.84 -6.98 -3.80
N GLU A 395 -22.97 -7.47 -2.90
CA GLU A 395 -23.30 -8.55 -1.96
C GLU A 395 -24.42 -8.17 -0.98
N GLN A 396 -24.57 -6.87 -0.69
CA GLN A 396 -25.65 -6.35 0.15
C GLN A 396 -26.93 -6.08 -0.65
N GLY A 397 -26.95 -6.38 -1.96
CA GLY A 397 -28.07 -6.09 -2.86
C GLY A 397 -28.22 -4.60 -3.17
N LEU A 398 -27.20 -3.80 -2.90
CA LEU A 398 -27.19 -2.36 -3.15
C LEU A 398 -26.49 -2.07 -4.48
N THR A 399 -27.15 -1.30 -5.33
CA THR A 399 -26.60 -0.90 -6.64
C THR A 399 -26.19 0.56 -6.60
N VAL A 400 -24.89 0.81 -6.63
CA VAL A 400 -24.32 2.14 -6.85
C VAL A 400 -23.64 2.14 -8.21
N ASP A 401 -23.79 3.21 -8.98
CA ASP A 401 -23.12 3.34 -10.28
C ASP A 401 -21.59 3.33 -10.08
N ILE A 402 -20.91 2.55 -10.92
CA ILE A 402 -19.44 2.36 -10.86
C ILE A 402 -18.67 3.67 -11.02
N ARG A 403 -19.23 4.69 -11.69
CA ARG A 403 -18.59 5.98 -11.91
C ARG A 403 -18.30 6.71 -10.60
N HIS A 404 -19.18 6.58 -9.60
CA HIS A 404 -18.97 7.16 -8.28
C HIS A 404 -17.78 6.48 -7.58
N ILE A 405 -17.72 5.15 -7.67
CA ILE A 405 -16.63 4.35 -7.09
C ILE A 405 -15.30 4.66 -7.79
N MET A 406 -15.32 4.79 -9.12
CA MET A 406 -14.16 5.18 -9.92
C MET A 406 -13.63 6.54 -9.50
N LEU A 407 -14.50 7.54 -9.34
CA LEU A 407 -14.11 8.87 -8.90
C LEU A 407 -13.40 8.84 -7.53
N VAL A 408 -13.91 8.04 -6.60
CA VAL A 408 -13.29 7.86 -5.29
C VAL A 408 -11.94 7.14 -5.39
N ALA A 409 -11.86 6.06 -6.16
CA ALA A 409 -10.62 5.32 -6.36
C ALA A 409 -9.53 6.19 -7.03
N ASP A 410 -9.91 7.00 -8.01
CA ASP A 410 -9.00 7.95 -8.68
C ASP A 410 -8.50 9.01 -7.68
N MET A 411 -9.40 9.59 -6.89
CA MET A 411 -9.04 10.56 -5.84
C MET A 411 -8.07 9.96 -4.81
N MET A 412 -8.27 8.69 -4.42
CA MET A 412 -7.43 7.98 -3.46
C MET A 412 -6.04 7.63 -4.01
N THR A 413 -5.86 7.57 -5.34
CA THR A 413 -4.63 7.09 -5.99
C THR A 413 -3.88 8.15 -6.81
N ASN A 414 -4.45 9.36 -6.96
CA ASN A 414 -3.95 10.42 -7.83
C ASN A 414 -2.49 10.86 -7.57
N ASP A 415 -2.05 10.86 -6.31
CA ASP A 415 -0.71 11.33 -5.93
C ASP A 415 0.38 10.26 -6.06
N GLY A 416 0.07 9.11 -6.68
CA GLY A 416 0.99 7.99 -6.83
C GLY A 416 1.19 7.15 -5.55
N ASP A 417 0.30 7.31 -4.58
CA ASP A 417 0.20 6.49 -3.36
C ASP A 417 -1.28 6.31 -3.01
N VAL A 418 -1.63 5.24 -2.29
CA VAL A 418 -3.01 4.98 -1.85
C VAL A 418 -3.27 5.70 -0.53
N LYS A 419 -4.10 6.75 -0.58
CA LYS A 419 -4.40 7.59 0.58
C LYS A 419 -5.80 7.33 1.12
N ALA A 420 -5.93 7.37 2.44
CA ALA A 420 -7.21 7.38 3.12
C ALA A 420 -7.99 8.66 2.79
N ILE A 421 -9.33 8.59 2.76
CA ILE A 421 -10.16 9.79 2.53
C ILE A 421 -10.14 10.75 3.73
N GLY A 422 -10.00 10.21 4.94
CA GLY A 422 -10.06 10.98 6.19
C GLY A 422 -8.87 11.91 6.47
N ARG A 423 -8.78 12.38 7.73
CA ARG A 423 -7.83 13.41 8.18
C ARG A 423 -6.35 13.11 7.93
N HIS A 424 -5.94 11.85 7.85
CA HIS A 424 -4.53 11.50 7.64
C HIS A 424 -4.14 11.39 6.15
N GLY A 425 -5.12 11.44 5.25
CA GLY A 425 -4.90 11.33 3.80
C GLY A 425 -5.41 12.55 3.07
N ILE A 426 -6.43 12.38 2.23
CA ILE A 426 -6.92 13.41 1.29
C ILE A 426 -7.38 14.67 2.02
N SER A 427 -8.25 14.53 3.04
CA SER A 427 -8.88 15.69 3.68
C SER A 427 -7.91 16.55 4.49
N GLY A 428 -6.94 15.94 5.17
CA GLY A 428 -5.92 16.68 5.95
C GLY A 428 -4.79 17.28 5.11
N ARG A 429 -4.69 16.90 3.83
CA ARG A 429 -3.70 17.44 2.88
C ARG A 429 -4.29 18.41 1.86
N LYS A 430 -5.55 18.82 2.02
CA LYS A 430 -6.11 19.93 1.24
C LYS A 430 -5.21 21.17 1.36
N SER A 431 -5.10 21.93 0.28
CA SER A 431 -4.30 23.16 0.23
C SER A 431 -4.83 24.21 1.20
N SER A 432 -6.14 24.46 1.18
CA SER A 432 -6.80 25.43 2.03
C SER A 432 -6.67 25.09 3.52
N VAL A 433 -6.29 26.10 4.30
CA VAL A 433 -6.16 26.02 5.77
C VAL A 433 -7.55 26.00 6.39
N LEU A 434 -8.47 26.83 5.86
CA LEU A 434 -9.84 26.93 6.34
C LEU A 434 -10.60 25.62 6.12
N ALA A 435 -10.42 24.96 4.97
CA ALA A 435 -11.02 23.64 4.72
C ALA A 435 -10.51 22.58 5.70
N ARG A 436 -9.19 22.55 5.97
CA ARG A 436 -8.61 21.61 6.93
C ARG A 436 -9.13 21.88 8.34
N ALA A 437 -9.15 23.13 8.76
CA ALA A 437 -9.58 23.56 10.09
C ALA A 437 -11.08 23.33 10.34
N ALA A 438 -11.92 23.49 9.30
CA ALA A 438 -13.35 23.23 9.38
C ALA A 438 -13.71 21.73 9.40
N PHE A 439 -12.84 20.87 8.86
CA PHE A 439 -13.07 19.42 8.83
C PHE A 439 -12.74 18.75 10.18
N GLU A 440 -11.51 18.91 10.69
CA GLU A 440 -11.10 18.31 11.97
C GLU A 440 -9.81 18.98 12.53
N ILE A 441 -9.57 18.88 13.84
CA ILE A 441 -8.34 19.38 14.51
C ILE A 441 -8.06 20.87 14.24
N THR A 442 -9.10 21.70 14.38
CA THR A 442 -9.12 23.14 14.05
C THR A 442 -7.93 23.92 14.62
N SER A 443 -7.70 23.86 15.93
CA SER A 443 -6.67 24.67 16.59
C SER A 443 -5.25 24.34 16.10
N SER A 444 -4.97 23.07 15.82
CA SER A 444 -3.62 22.68 15.36
C SER A 444 -3.35 23.15 13.94
N HIS A 445 -4.34 23.08 13.05
CA HIS A 445 -4.20 23.58 11.68
C HIS A 445 -4.01 25.09 11.64
N LEU A 446 -4.81 25.85 12.40
CA LEU A 446 -4.70 27.31 12.45
C LEU A 446 -3.39 27.78 13.09
N LEU A 447 -2.98 27.18 14.21
CA LEU A 447 -1.71 27.54 14.86
C LEU A 447 -0.51 27.23 13.96
N LYS A 448 -0.50 26.05 13.32
CA LYS A 448 0.57 25.66 12.43
C LYS A 448 0.66 26.60 11.23
N ALA A 449 -0.49 26.90 10.61
CA ALA A 449 -0.58 27.85 9.49
C ALA A 449 -0.11 29.26 9.88
N GLY A 450 -0.46 29.72 11.09
CA GLY A 450 0.02 31.00 11.62
C GLY A 450 1.53 31.04 11.85
N ILE A 451 2.14 29.92 12.27
CA ILE A 451 3.61 29.81 12.43
C ILE A 451 4.31 29.70 11.07
N SER A 452 3.75 28.94 10.12
CA SER A 452 4.33 28.76 8.78
C SER A 452 4.08 29.93 7.83
N GLY A 453 3.15 30.83 8.17
CA GLY A 453 2.72 31.91 7.28
C GLY A 453 1.97 31.39 6.05
N GLU A 454 1.22 30.28 6.20
CA GLU A 454 0.41 29.72 5.11
C GLU A 454 -0.68 30.70 4.67
N ILE A 455 -0.85 30.87 3.36
CA ILE A 455 -1.86 31.73 2.73
C ILE A 455 -2.96 30.84 2.16
N ASP A 456 -4.22 31.21 2.40
CA ASP A 456 -5.38 30.54 1.83
C ASP A 456 -5.82 31.23 0.54
N SER A 457 -5.96 30.48 -0.56
CA SER A 457 -6.32 31.00 -1.89
C SER A 457 -7.83 31.06 -2.13
N LEU A 458 -8.63 30.47 -1.23
CA LEU A 458 -10.10 30.46 -1.30
C LEU A 458 -10.69 29.80 -2.57
N ASP A 459 -10.01 28.83 -3.18
CA ASP A 459 -10.48 28.20 -4.43
C ASP A 459 -11.58 27.15 -4.22
N GLY A 460 -11.63 26.54 -3.04
CA GLY A 460 -12.52 25.42 -2.73
C GLY A 460 -13.93 25.83 -2.29
N VAL A 461 -14.76 24.81 -2.04
CA VAL A 461 -16.16 25.02 -1.65
C VAL A 461 -16.28 25.44 -0.18
N ALA A 462 -15.52 24.83 0.73
CA ALA A 462 -15.67 25.04 2.17
C ALA A 462 -15.23 26.44 2.62
N GLU A 463 -14.02 26.86 2.24
CA GLU A 463 -13.52 28.23 2.42
C GLU A 463 -14.50 29.32 1.93
N ASN A 464 -15.02 29.19 0.70
CA ASN A 464 -15.93 30.18 0.13
C ASN A 464 -17.22 30.31 0.92
N ILE A 465 -17.79 29.19 1.38
CA ILE A 465 -18.98 29.20 2.25
C ILE A 465 -18.67 29.90 3.59
N ILE A 466 -17.51 29.63 4.19
CA ILE A 466 -17.11 30.22 5.49
C ILE A 466 -16.95 31.74 5.37
N VAL A 467 -16.35 32.22 4.29
CA VAL A 467 -16.10 33.65 4.04
C VAL A 467 -17.34 34.37 3.48
N GLY A 468 -18.35 33.63 3.01
CA GLY A 468 -19.58 34.17 2.44
C GLY A 468 -19.48 34.52 0.94
N GLN A 469 -18.53 33.93 0.22
CA GLN A 469 -18.39 34.06 -1.23
C GLN A 469 -19.20 32.96 -1.96
N PRO A 470 -19.68 33.24 -3.19
CA PRO A 470 -20.32 32.22 -4.00
C PRO A 470 -19.33 31.11 -4.34
N VAL A 471 -19.79 29.86 -4.29
CA VAL A 471 -18.96 28.68 -4.59
C VAL A 471 -18.69 28.56 -6.09
N THR A 472 -17.55 27.99 -6.45
CA THR A 472 -17.10 27.82 -7.85
C THR A 472 -17.71 26.61 -8.57
N VAL A 473 -18.79 26.02 -8.02
CA VAL A 473 -19.48 24.85 -8.57
C VAL A 473 -20.93 25.19 -8.95
N GLY A 474 -21.49 24.46 -9.92
CA GLY A 474 -22.85 24.72 -10.42
C GLY A 474 -22.96 26.10 -11.08
N THR A 475 -23.96 26.88 -10.67
CA THR A 475 -24.24 28.20 -11.27
C THR A 475 -23.17 29.24 -10.98
N GLY A 476 -22.40 29.08 -9.90
CA GLY A 476 -21.31 30.00 -9.56
C GLY A 476 -20.09 29.89 -10.46
N ALA A 477 -20.00 28.85 -11.30
CA ALA A 477 -18.95 28.70 -12.31
C ALA A 477 -19.23 29.45 -13.62
N VAL A 478 -20.44 30.00 -13.80
CA VAL A 478 -20.87 30.62 -15.07
C VAL A 478 -20.69 32.13 -15.00
N ASN A 479 -19.87 32.67 -15.90
CA ASN A 479 -19.71 34.10 -16.10
C ASN A 479 -20.63 34.58 -17.22
N LEU A 480 -21.49 35.56 -16.93
CA LEU A 480 -22.37 36.18 -17.91
C LEU A 480 -21.75 37.46 -18.46
N ILE A 481 -21.77 37.61 -19.78
CA ILE A 481 -21.40 38.84 -20.46
C ILE A 481 -22.65 39.33 -21.19
N TYR A 482 -23.11 40.52 -20.84
CA TYR A 482 -24.22 41.17 -21.52
C TYR A 482 -23.72 42.44 -22.19
N SER A 483 -23.94 42.56 -23.49
CA SER A 483 -23.67 43.78 -24.25
C SER A 483 -25.02 44.45 -24.57
N PRO A 484 -25.41 45.52 -23.86
CA PRO A 484 -26.63 46.24 -24.17
C PRO A 484 -26.55 46.81 -25.58
N GLY A 485 -27.58 46.54 -26.39
CA GLY A 485 -27.69 47.12 -27.74
C GLY A 485 -27.79 48.65 -27.65
N GLN A 486 -27.00 49.37 -28.45
CA GLN A 486 -27.22 50.80 -28.63
C GLN A 486 -28.59 50.98 -29.29
N GLU A 487 -29.54 51.58 -28.57
CA GLU A 487 -30.74 52.09 -29.20
C GLU A 487 -30.31 53.04 -30.33
N SER A 488 -30.66 52.70 -31.56
CA SER A 488 -30.52 53.60 -32.70
C SER A 488 -31.27 54.88 -32.34
N LYS A 489 -30.53 55.95 -32.00
CA LYS A 489 -31.08 57.29 -31.86
C LYS A 489 -31.94 57.55 -33.09
N LYS A 490 -33.27 57.52 -32.93
CA LYS A 490 -34.19 58.03 -33.93
C LYS A 490 -33.71 59.46 -34.20
N LYS A 491 -33.29 59.72 -35.44
CA LYS A 491 -33.10 61.08 -35.94
C LYS A 491 -34.46 61.76 -35.76
N GLU A 492 -34.57 62.64 -34.77
CA GLU A 492 -35.61 63.65 -34.77
C GLU A 492 -35.28 64.57 -35.96
N GLU A 493 -36.20 64.60 -36.93
CA GLU A 493 -36.20 65.50 -38.10
C GLU A 493 -36.51 66.95 -37.70
#